data_AF-A0A955A202-F1
#
_entry.id   AF-A0A955A202-F1
#
_cell.length_a   1.000
_cell.length_b   1.000
_cell.length_c   1.000
_cell.angle_alpha   90.00
_cell.angle_beta   90.00
_cell.angle_gamma   90.00
#
_symmetry.space_group_name_H-M   'P 1'
#
loop_
_entity.id
_entity.type
_entity.pdbx_description
1 polymer ?
#
loop_
_entity_poly.entity_id
_entity_poly.type
_entity_poly.pdbx_seq_one_letter_code
_entity_poly.pdbx_strand_id
1 'polypeptide(L)'
;MFFFSMRYAGIATLWFCATAAAQPSFIPLGAPPTSTLHSFGLGISGDGTTAVGFAGLTPGDNRAFRWTVQTGTVGLGSLPGGNDVSHAQGVNYDGSVIVGFAVGSTGG
;
A
#
# COMPACT_ATOMS: atom_id res chain seq x y z
N MET A 1 38.05 -32.44 -57.66
CA MET A 1 38.60 -31.19 -58.25
C MET A 1 37.45 -30.19 -58.27
N PHE A 2 37.27 -29.23 -57.36
CA PHE A 2 38.09 -28.70 -56.27
C PHE A 2 37.25 -28.58 -54.98
N PHE A 3 37.84 -28.96 -53.85
CA PHE A 3 37.39 -28.61 -52.50
C PHE A 3 38.09 -27.31 -52.09
N PHE A 4 37.39 -26.39 -51.43
CA PHE A 4 38.01 -25.47 -50.47
C PHE A 4 37.15 -25.38 -49.21
N SER A 5 37.82 -25.58 -48.08
CA SER A 5 37.31 -25.64 -46.72
C SER A 5 37.55 -24.30 -46.04
N MET A 6 36.54 -23.70 -45.40
CA MET A 6 36.74 -22.92 -44.18
C MET A 6 35.42 -22.73 -43.41
N ARG A 7 35.55 -22.82 -42.08
CA ARG A 7 34.52 -23.01 -41.06
C ARG A 7 34.01 -21.66 -40.57
N TYR A 8 32.71 -21.47 -40.42
CA TYR A 8 32.15 -20.54 -39.43
C TYR A 8 30.81 -21.04 -38.90
N ALA A 9 30.83 -21.43 -37.62
CA ALA A 9 29.65 -21.58 -36.78
C ALA A 9 29.16 -20.16 -36.42
N GLY A 10 27.95 -19.79 -36.86
CA GLY A 10 27.32 -18.51 -36.54
C GLY A 10 25.99 -18.77 -35.83
N ILE A 11 25.95 -18.40 -34.56
CA ILE A 11 24.90 -18.67 -33.57
C ILE A 11 23.58 -17.99 -33.99
N ALA A 12 22.48 -18.73 -34.03
CA ALA A 12 21.13 -18.18 -34.10
C ALA A 12 20.76 -17.60 -32.73
N THR A 13 20.90 -16.29 -32.55
CA THR A 13 20.33 -15.61 -31.38
C THR A 13 18.82 -15.51 -31.56
N LEU A 14 18.10 -16.46 -30.99
CA LEU A 14 16.67 -16.32 -30.72
C LEU A 14 16.48 -15.11 -29.81
N TRP A 15 15.92 -14.02 -30.35
CA TRP A 15 15.50 -12.87 -29.57
C TRP A 15 14.30 -13.28 -28.71
N PHE A 16 14.60 -13.72 -27.48
CA PHE A 16 13.59 -13.70 -26.43
C PHE A 16 13.41 -12.26 -25.99
N CYS A 17 12.26 -11.65 -26.30
CA CYS A 17 11.80 -10.49 -25.58
C CYS A 17 11.42 -10.97 -24.17
N ALA A 18 12.39 -10.97 -23.25
CA ALA A 18 12.07 -11.13 -21.84
C ALA A 18 11.30 -9.89 -21.41
N THR A 19 9.97 -9.98 -21.30
CA THR A 19 9.22 -9.02 -20.51
C THR A 19 9.76 -9.12 -19.09
N ALA A 20 10.59 -8.17 -18.69
CA ALA A 20 11.01 -8.05 -17.31
C ALA A 20 9.74 -7.90 -16.47
N ALA A 21 9.39 -8.94 -15.71
CA ALA A 21 8.35 -8.84 -14.71
C ALA A 21 8.76 -7.72 -13.75
N ALA A 22 7.94 -6.68 -13.65
CA ALA A 22 8.17 -5.60 -12.69
C ALA A 22 8.38 -6.24 -11.31
N GLN A 23 9.54 -5.98 -10.70
CA GLN A 23 9.83 -6.53 -9.38
C GLN A 23 8.81 -5.95 -8.38
N PRO A 24 8.29 -6.76 -7.44
CA PRO A 24 7.40 -6.24 -6.41
C PRO A 24 8.14 -5.16 -5.62
N SER A 25 7.57 -3.95 -5.58
CA SER A 25 8.12 -2.82 -4.84
C SER A 25 7.34 -2.63 -3.54
N PHE A 26 8.04 -2.47 -2.43
CA PHE A 26 7.40 -2.01 -1.20
C PHE A 26 7.14 -0.51 -1.32
N ILE A 27 5.87 -0.11 -1.38
CA ILE A 27 5.46 1.29 -1.24
C ILE A 27 5.15 1.48 0.25
N PRO A 28 5.98 2.22 1.00
CA PRO A 28 5.64 2.55 2.37
C PRO A 28 4.32 3.32 2.38
N LEU A 29 3.44 3.02 3.33
CA LEU A 29 2.22 3.80 3.54
C LEU A 29 2.57 5.29 3.76
N GLY A 30 3.77 5.59 4.28
CA GLY A 30 4.17 6.94 4.60
C GLY A 30 3.50 7.43 5.88
N ALA A 31 4.21 8.28 6.62
CA ALA A 31 3.63 8.95 7.77
C ALA A 31 2.60 9.98 7.27
N PRO A 32 1.41 10.11 7.89
CA PRO A 32 0.61 11.32 7.75
C PRO A 32 1.46 12.54 8.15
N PRO A 33 1.10 13.77 7.76
CA PRO A 33 1.93 14.97 7.97
C PRO A 33 2.28 15.28 9.44
N THR A 34 1.73 14.54 10.40
CA THR A 34 2.15 14.51 11.80
C THR A 34 3.11 13.35 12.02
N SER A 35 4.32 13.63 12.50
CA SER A 35 5.41 12.69 12.80
C SER A 35 5.02 11.42 13.61
N THR A 36 4.41 10.41 12.97
CA THR A 36 3.97 9.15 13.60
C THR A 36 5.13 8.28 14.06
N LEU A 37 5.04 7.77 15.29
CA LEU A 37 5.99 6.78 15.83
C LEU A 37 5.67 5.35 15.33
N HIS A 38 4.42 5.05 15.00
CA HIS A 38 4.01 3.77 14.41
C HIS A 38 2.84 3.91 13.43
N SER A 39 2.73 2.96 12.51
CA SER A 39 1.58 2.80 11.61
C SER A 39 1.32 1.31 11.35
N PHE A 40 0.04 0.94 11.27
CA PHE A 40 -0.40 -0.42 10.96
C PHE A 40 -1.41 -0.37 9.82
N GLY A 41 -1.12 -1.08 8.73
CA GLY A 41 -2.11 -1.35 7.68
C GLY A 41 -2.93 -2.58 8.05
N LEU A 42 -4.26 -2.46 8.04
CA LEU A 42 -5.17 -3.54 8.41
C LEU A 42 -5.96 -4.11 7.23
N GLY A 43 -6.09 -3.35 6.13
CA GLY A 43 -6.81 -3.80 4.95
C GLY A 43 -6.42 -3.04 3.69
N ILE A 44 -6.64 -3.69 2.54
CA ILE A 44 -6.47 -3.12 1.20
C ILE A 44 -7.70 -3.43 0.36
N SER A 45 -8.09 -2.49 -0.50
CA SER A 45 -9.19 -2.65 -1.44
C SER A 45 -8.87 -3.71 -2.49
N GLY A 46 -9.91 -4.29 -3.08
CA GLY A 46 -9.75 -5.37 -4.07
C GLY A 46 -9.12 -4.91 -5.39
N ASP A 47 -9.21 -3.61 -5.70
CA ASP A 47 -8.48 -2.98 -6.80
C ASP A 47 -7.03 -2.59 -6.44
N GLY A 48 -6.62 -2.75 -5.18
CA GLY A 48 -5.28 -2.44 -4.69
C GLY A 48 -4.94 -0.94 -4.57
N THR A 49 -5.90 -0.04 -4.79
CA THR A 49 -5.64 1.41 -4.85
C THR A 49 -5.73 2.12 -3.50
N THR A 50 -6.46 1.52 -2.56
CA THR A 50 -6.77 2.10 -1.25
C THR A 50 -6.39 1.15 -0.14
N ALA A 51 -5.58 1.61 0.81
CA ALA A 51 -5.27 0.88 2.04
C ALA A 51 -5.81 1.63 3.25
N VAL A 52 -6.12 0.90 4.32
CA VAL A 52 -6.66 1.47 5.56
C VAL A 52 -5.94 0.92 6.78
N GLY A 53 -5.97 1.68 7.86
CA GLY A 53 -5.32 1.30 9.09
C GLY A 53 -5.40 2.38 10.15
N PHE A 54 -4.41 2.37 11.03
CA PHE A 54 -4.26 3.41 12.06
C PHE A 54 -2.79 3.74 12.30
N ALA A 55 -2.54 4.97 12.72
CA ALA A 55 -1.21 5.46 13.08
C ALA A 55 -1.30 6.35 14.33
N GLY A 56 -0.20 6.48 15.05
CA GLY A 56 -0.17 7.24 16.30
C GLY A 56 1.18 7.86 16.60
N LEU A 57 1.14 8.92 17.40
CA LEU A 57 2.34 9.59 17.93
C LEU A 57 2.81 8.96 19.24
N THR A 58 1.89 8.34 20.00
CA THR A 58 2.17 7.66 21.26
C THR A 58 1.34 6.38 21.37
N PRO A 59 1.78 5.39 22.15
CA PRO A 59 0.95 4.22 22.44
C PRO A 59 -0.40 4.65 23.04
N GLY A 60 -1.49 4.26 22.39
CA GLY A 60 -2.85 4.62 22.81
C GLY A 60 -3.50 5.75 22.00
N ASP A 61 -2.75 6.59 21.30
CA ASP A 61 -3.29 7.65 20.43
C ASP A 61 -3.41 7.15 18.98
N ASN A 62 -4.23 6.12 18.76
CA ASN A 62 -4.39 5.55 17.43
C ASN A 62 -5.44 6.35 16.63
N ARG A 63 -5.04 6.84 15.45
CA ARG A 63 -5.90 7.57 14.53
C ARG A 63 -6.07 6.79 13.25
N ALA A 64 -7.33 6.55 12.88
CA ALA A 64 -7.67 5.85 11.65
C ALA A 64 -7.24 6.69 10.44
N PHE A 65 -6.67 6.02 9.44
CA PHE A 65 -6.28 6.65 8.19
C PHE A 65 -6.72 5.84 6.99
N ARG A 66 -6.78 6.54 5.84
CA ARG A 66 -6.81 5.98 4.50
C ARG A 66 -5.55 6.37 3.77
N TRP A 67 -4.94 5.43 3.08
CA TRP A 67 -3.82 5.63 2.19
C TRP A 67 -4.23 5.44 0.74
N THR A 68 -3.72 6.30 -0.14
CA THR A 68 -3.72 6.05 -1.59
C THR A 68 -2.38 6.45 -2.19
N VAL A 69 -2.10 5.93 -3.38
CA VAL A 69 -0.92 6.33 -4.16
C VAL A 69 -0.89 7.85 -4.42
N GLN A 70 -2.05 8.47 -4.64
CA GLN A 70 -2.15 9.88 -5.02
C GLN A 70 -1.99 10.84 -3.83
N THR A 71 -2.51 10.46 -2.67
CA THR A 71 -2.62 11.36 -1.51
C THR A 71 -1.70 10.98 -0.36
N GLY A 72 -1.06 9.80 -0.41
CA GLY A 72 -0.43 9.21 0.75
C GLY A 72 -1.44 8.97 1.88
N THR A 73 -0.96 8.97 3.12
CA THR A 73 -1.77 8.75 4.32
C THR A 73 -2.56 9.99 4.71
N VAL A 74 -3.89 9.84 4.75
CA VAL A 74 -4.85 10.88 5.14
C VAL A 74 -5.69 10.36 6.31
N GLY A 75 -5.76 11.12 7.40
CA GLY A 75 -6.59 10.77 8.55
C GLY A 75 -8.09 10.80 8.21
N LEU A 76 -8.87 9.86 8.77
CA LEU A 76 -10.32 9.77 8.54
C LEU A 76 -11.13 10.76 9.41
N GLY A 77 -10.46 11.57 10.22
CA GLY A 77 -11.08 12.55 11.10
C GLY A 77 -11.65 11.96 12.39
N SER A 78 -12.53 12.74 13.02
CA SER A 78 -13.12 12.43 14.33
C SER A 78 -14.61 12.18 14.26
N LEU A 79 -15.09 11.16 14.97
CA LEU A 79 -16.53 10.96 15.12
C LEU A 79 -17.12 12.01 16.09
N PRO A 80 -18.41 12.38 15.91
CA PRO A 80 -19.13 13.17 16.90
C PRO A 80 -19.12 12.50 18.28
N GLY A 81 -18.82 13.27 19.34
CA GLY A 81 -18.60 12.72 20.69
C GLY A 81 -17.12 12.40 21.01
N GLY A 82 -16.23 12.56 20.03
CA GLY A 82 -14.80 12.34 20.18
C GLY A 82 -14.37 10.92 19.78
N ASN A 83 -13.08 10.76 19.52
CA ASN A 83 -12.48 9.48 19.14
C ASN A 83 -11.02 9.42 19.56
N ASP A 84 -10.74 9.45 20.86
CA ASP A 84 -9.38 9.33 21.40
C ASP A 84 -8.62 8.16 20.76
N VAL A 85 -9.35 7.10 20.39
CA VAL A 85 -8.87 5.98 19.58
C VAL A 85 -9.79 5.75 18.40
N SER A 86 -9.23 5.55 17.20
CA SER A 86 -9.97 5.12 16.01
C SER A 86 -9.15 4.19 15.13
N HIS A 87 -9.81 3.15 14.61
CA HIS A 87 -9.22 2.08 13.80
C HIS A 87 -10.07 1.87 12.55
N ALA A 88 -9.46 1.96 11.37
CA ALA A 88 -10.07 1.50 10.12
C ALA A 88 -9.64 0.05 9.86
N GLN A 89 -10.59 -0.88 9.85
CA GLN A 89 -10.33 -2.32 9.79
C GLN A 89 -10.59 -2.95 8.42
N GLY A 90 -11.44 -2.34 7.61
CA GLY A 90 -11.82 -2.91 6.32
C GLY A 90 -12.16 -1.83 5.32
N VAL A 91 -12.06 -2.20 4.04
CA VAL A 91 -12.38 -1.35 2.91
C VAL A 91 -12.99 -2.22 1.80
N ASN A 92 -13.99 -1.68 1.09
CA ASN A 92 -14.63 -2.38 -0.02
C ASN A 92 -13.75 -2.37 -1.29
N TYR A 93 -14.23 -3.01 -2.36
CA TYR A 93 -13.42 -3.28 -3.56
C TYR A 93 -12.82 -2.03 -4.21
N ASP A 94 -13.59 -0.95 -4.29
CA ASP A 94 -13.22 0.31 -4.97
C ASP A 94 -12.67 1.38 -4.02
N GLY A 95 -12.55 1.07 -2.72
CA GLY A 95 -12.06 2.02 -1.73
C GLY A 95 -13.07 3.08 -1.27
N SER A 96 -14.32 3.04 -1.72
CA SER A 96 -15.33 4.07 -1.42
C SER A 96 -15.95 3.95 -0.03
N VAL A 97 -15.94 2.75 0.57
CA VAL A 97 -16.50 2.47 1.89
C VAL A 97 -15.41 1.89 2.79
N ILE A 98 -15.20 2.54 3.94
CA ILE A 98 -14.27 2.12 4.98
C ILE A 98 -15.07 1.81 6.24
N VAL A 99 -14.77 0.68 6.86
CA VAL A 99 -15.40 0.23 8.11
C VAL A 99 -14.37 0.11 9.22
N GLY A 100 -14.82 0.29 10.46
CA GLY A 100 -13.94 0.29 11.63
C GLY A 100 -14.69 0.68 12.90
N PHE A 101 -13.94 1.04 13.92
CA PHE A 101 -14.49 1.50 15.20
C PHE A 101 -13.73 2.71 15.73
N ALA A 102 -14.37 3.43 16.62
CA ALA A 102 -13.75 4.50 17.40
C ALA A 102 -14.26 4.45 18.84
N VAL A 103 -13.40 4.83 19.77
CA VAL A 103 -13.70 4.94 21.19
C VAL A 103 -13.47 6.39 21.58
N GLY A 104 -14.54 7.06 22.02
CA GLY A 104 -14.47 8.36 22.67
C GLY A 104 -14.57 8.19 24.18
N SER A 105 -13.82 8.98 24.95
CA SER A 105 -13.90 9.04 26.42
C SER A 105 -15.18 9.71 26.95
N THR A 106 -16.32 9.58 26.28
CA THR A 106 -17.62 9.82 26.89
C THR A 106 -17.99 8.63 27.76
N GLY A 107 -17.39 8.56 28.95
CA GLY A 107 -18.00 7.86 30.08
C GLY A 107 -19.29 8.59 30.46
N GLY A 108 -20.43 7.97 30.18
CA GLY A 108 -21.69 8.23 30.86
C GLY A 108 -21.82 7.31 32.06
#